data_AF-A0AAX2UHM0-F1
#
_entry.id   AF-A0AAX2UHM0-F1
#
_cell.length_a   1.000
_cell.length_b   1.000
_cell.length_c   1.000
_cell.angle_alpha   90.00
_cell.angle_beta   90.00
_cell.angle_gamma   90.00
#
_symmetry.space_group_name_H-M   'P 1'
#
loop_
_entity.id
_entity.type
_entity.pdbx_description
1 polymer ?
#
loop_
_entity_poly.entity_id
_entity_poly.type
_entity_poly.pdbx_seq_one_letter_code
_entity_poly.pdbx_strand_id
1 'polypeptide(L)' 'MVRKQNWDIKAIKKCVEDLAILDILPQSYKDHALKGDLKNFRECHIFGDLVIIYKRDDREVNYYRIGRHQDLFKKY' A
#
# COMPACT_ATOMS: atom_id res chain seq x y z
N MET A 1 16.34 12.48 14.44
CA MET A 1 17.11 11.73 13.43
C MET A 1 16.13 11.21 12.39
N VAL A 2 16.04 11.84 11.21
CA VAL A 2 15.15 11.39 10.12
C VAL A 2 15.85 10.21 9.45
N ARG A 3 15.29 8.99 9.57
CA ARG A 3 15.80 7.82 8.85
C ARG A 3 15.53 8.02 7.37
N LYS A 4 16.58 8.20 6.58
CA LYS A 4 16.50 8.20 5.11
C LYS A 4 16.16 6.77 4.68
N GLN A 5 14.88 6.51 4.49
CA GLN A 5 14.37 5.22 4.05
C GLN A 5 14.76 5.06 2.57
N ASN A 6 15.78 4.26 2.28
CA ASN A 6 16.26 4.01 0.93
C ASN A 6 15.34 3.01 0.21
N TRP A 7 14.06 3.36 0.10
CA TRP A 7 13.06 2.53 -0.55
C TRP A 7 13.28 2.51 -2.05
N ASP A 8 12.96 1.38 -2.67
CA ASP A 8 13.04 1.23 -4.11
C ASP A 8 11.91 2.03 -4.77
N ILE A 9 12.24 3.25 -5.21
CA ILE A 9 11.30 4.18 -5.85
C ILE A 9 10.71 3.56 -7.12
N LYS A 10 11.47 2.72 -7.84
CA LYS A 10 10.97 2.06 -9.05
C LYS A 10 9.88 1.04 -8.69
N ALA A 11 10.10 0.25 -7.64
CA ALA A 11 9.10 -0.69 -7.16
C ALA A 11 7.82 0.03 -6.69
N ILE A 12 7.96 1.14 -5.96
CA ILE A 12 6.82 1.96 -5.52
C ILE A 12 6.05 2.49 -6.72
N LYS A 13 6.75 3.10 -7.68
CA LYS A 13 6.12 3.69 -8.86
C LYS A 13 5.36 2.63 -9.66
N LYS A 14 5.98 1.47 -9.89
CA LYS A 14 5.34 0.34 -10.56
C LYS A 14 4.07 -0.11 -9.83
N CYS A 15 4.12 -0.21 -8.50
CA CYS A 15 2.94 -0.60 -7.71
C CYS A 15 1.80 0.42 -7.82
N VAL A 16 2.11 1.72 -7.77
CA VAL A 16 1.13 2.80 -7.94
C VAL A 16 0.54 2.79 -9.36
N GLU A 17 1.36 2.56 -10.39
CA GLU A 17 0.89 2.44 -11.77
C GLU A 17 0.00 1.19 -11.94
N ASP A 18 0.43 0.04 -11.42
CA ASP A 18 -0.34 -1.20 -11.43
C ASP A 18 -1.68 -1.03 -10.69
N LEU A 19 -1.70 -0.34 -9.54
CA LEU A 19 -2.92 -0.05 -8.78
C LEU A 19 -3.89 0.85 -9.55
N ALA A 20 -3.38 1.82 -10.31
CA ALA A 20 -4.19 2.74 -11.10
C ALA A 20 -4.73 2.12 -12.40
N ILE A 21 -3.97 1.22 -13.02
CA ILE A 21 -4.27 0.66 -14.35
C ILE A 21 -4.95 -0.71 -14.26
N LEU A 22 -4.53 -1.57 -13.33
CA LEU A 22 -5.03 -2.94 -13.25
C LEU A 22 -6.35 -2.98 -12.49
N ASP A 23 -7.37 -3.52 -13.14
CA ASP A 23 -8.63 -3.85 -12.48
C ASP A 23 -8.44 -4.92 -11.40
N ILE A 24 -7.62 -5.93 -11.73
CA ILE A 24 -7.28 -7.06 -10.86
C ILE A 24 -5.78 -7.03 -10.56
N LEU A 25 -5.43 -6.87 -9.28
CA LEU A 25 -4.04 -6.88 -8.83
C LEU A 25 -3.47 -8.31 -8.79
N PRO A 26 -2.21 -8.50 -9.20
CA PRO A 26 -1.50 -9.76 -9.00
C PRO A 26 -1.50 -10.19 -7.53
N GLN A 27 -1.65 -11.50 -7.27
CA GLN A 27 -1.56 -12.06 -5.91
C GLN A 27 -0.23 -11.75 -5.20
N SER A 28 0.83 -11.46 -5.96
CA SER A 28 2.14 -11.04 -5.43
C SER A 28 2.06 -9.80 -4.56
N TYR A 29 1.12 -8.90 -4.84
CA TYR A 29 0.90 -7.68 -4.06
C TYR A 29 0.19 -7.94 -2.72
N LYS A 30 -0.32 -9.16 -2.49
CA LYS A 30 -1.04 -9.54 -1.27
C LYS A 30 -2.08 -8.49 -0.86
N ASP A 31 -2.78 -7.94 -1.85
CA ASP A 31 -3.83 -6.96 -1.63
C ASP A 31 -4.90 -7.56 -0.71
N HIS A 32 -5.18 -6.87 0.39
CA HIS A 32 -6.24 -7.26 1.30
C HIS A 32 -6.89 -6.06 1.96
N ALA A 33 -8.18 -6.19 2.26
CA ALA A 33 -8.91 -5.21 3.02
C ALA A 33 -8.42 -5.22 4.48
N LEU A 34 -8.21 -4.03 5.02
CA LEU A 34 -7.92 -3.85 6.44
C LEU A 34 -9.15 -4.20 7.28
N LYS A 35 -8.95 -4.43 8.58
CA LYS A 35 -10.02 -4.79 9.52
C LYS A 35 -10.33 -3.62 10.46
N GLY A 36 -11.47 -3.71 11.16
CA GLY A 36 -11.89 -2.70 12.15
C GLY A 36 -12.36 -1.40 11.51
N ASP A 37 -12.01 -0.26 12.11
CA ASP A 37 -12.33 1.08 11.60
C ASP A 37 -11.75 1.36 10.21
N LEU A 38 -10.71 0.61 9.82
CA LEU A 38 -10.06 0.71 8.52
C LEU A 38 -10.64 -0.25 7.48
N LYS A 39 -11.82 -0.86 7.70
CA LYS A 39 -12.45 -1.80 6.74
C LYS A 39 -12.64 -1.29 5.31
N ASN A 40 -12.69 0.03 5.14
CA ASN A 40 -12.82 0.67 3.83
C ASN A 40 -11.46 0.94 3.16
N PHE A 41 -10.36 0.62 3.83
CA PHE A 41 -9.00 0.74 3.32
C PHE A 41 -8.48 -0.64 2.95
N ARG A 42 -7.58 -0.66 1.98
CA ARG A 42 -6.86 -1.83 1.52
C ARG A 42 -5.38 -1.59 1.73
N GLU A 43 -4.65 -2.67 1.97
CA GLU A 43 -3.20 -2.64 1.99
C GLU A 43 -2.61 -3.56 0.94
N CYS A 44 -1.51 -3.11 0.33
CA CYS A 44 -0.79 -3.80 -0.73
C CYS A 44 0.70 -3.80 -0.42
N HIS A 45 1.32 -4.97 -0.50
CA HIS A 45 2.75 -5.20 -0.28
C HIS A 45 3.53 -4.95 -1.57
N ILE A 46 4.39 -3.93 -1.56
CA ILE A 46 5.27 -3.62 -2.69
C ILE A 46 6.49 -4.54 -2.70
N PHE A 47 7.21 -4.57 -1.58
CA PHE A 47 8.49 -5.27 -1.46
C PHE A 47 8.84 -5.51 0.01
N GLY A 48 9.06 -6.78 0.38
CA GLY A 48 9.32 -7.17 1.76
C GLY A 48 8.22 -6.68 2.71
N ASP A 49 8.61 -5.88 3.70
CA ASP A 49 7.71 -5.27 4.68
C ASP A 49 7.07 -3.95 4.24
N LEU A 50 7.40 -3.42 3.04
CA LEU A 50 6.90 -2.15 2.56
C LEU A 50 5.46 -2.30 2.01
N VAL A 51 4.54 -1.59 2.65
CA VAL A 51 3.11 -1.58 2.33
C VAL A 51 2.61 -0.19 1.97
N ILE A 52 1.62 -0.16 1.08
CA ILE A 52 0.81 1.02 0.76
C ILE A 52 -0.60 0.77 1.29
N ILE A 53 -1.10 1.73 2.08
CA ILE A 53 -2.50 1.82 2.45
C ILE A 53 -3.18 2.74 1.45
N TYR A 54 -4.20 2.21 0.78
CA TYR A 54 -4.96 2.93 -0.23
C TYR A 54 -6.45 2.61 -0.09
N LYS A 55 -7.29 3.47 -0.68
CA LYS A 55 -8.71 3.22 -0.88
C LYS A 55 -8.96 3.22 -2.38
N ARG A 56 -9.72 2.24 -2.86
CA ARG A 56 -10.15 2.16 -4.24
C ARG A 56 -11.65 2.40 -4.29
N ASP A 57 -12.05 3.40 -5.04
CA ASP A 57 -13.44 3.65 -5.41
C ASP A 57 -13.60 3.38 -6.92
N ASP A 58 -14.84 3.37 -7.42
CA ASP A 58 -15.15 3.08 -8.84
C ASP A 58 -14.42 3.97 -9.86
N ARG A 59 -13.99 5.17 -9.45
CA ARG A 59 -13.42 6.17 -10.36
C ARG A 59 -11.93 6.39 -10.19
N GLU A 60 -11.40 6.12 -9.01
CA GLU A 60 -10.02 6.50 -8.66
C GLU A 60 -9.45 5.69 -7.49
N VAL A 61 -8.11 5.71 -7.41
CA VAL A 61 -7.34 5.11 -6.33
C VAL A 61 -6.73 6.22 -5.48
N ASN A 62 -7.14 6.27 -4.21
CA ASN A 62 -6.66 7.23 -3.22
C ASN A 62 -5.57 6.59 -2.35
N TYR A 63 -4.35 7.12 -2.41
CA TYR A 63 -3.20 6.65 -1.64
C TYR A 63 -3.05 7.43 -0.33
N TYR A 64 -3.05 6.75 0.81
CA TYR A 64 -3.04 7.41 2.13
C TYR A 64 -1.69 7.37 2.82
N ARG A 65 -1.06 6.19 2.86
CA ARG A 65 0.24 6.02 3.52
C ARG A 65 1.07 4.96 2.84
N ILE A 66 2.38 5.15 2.92
CA ILE A 66 3.39 4.15 2.59
C ILE A 66 4.33 3.99 3.78
N GLY A 67 4.70 2.76 4.10
CA GLY A 67 5.58 2.49 5.22
C GLY A 67 5.76 1.01 5.45
N ARG A 68 6.54 0.65 6.47
CA ARG A 68 6.62 -0.75 6.90
C ARG A 68 5.43 -1.08 7.79
N HIS A 69 5.02 -2.35 7.85
CA HIS A 69 3.97 -2.81 8.76
C HIS A 69 4.17 -2.28 10.19
N GLN A 70 5.38 -2.42 10.73
CA GLN A 70 5.70 -1.93 12.07
C GLN A 70 5.60 -0.42 12.23
N ASP A 71 5.75 0.37 11.16
CA ASP A 71 5.68 1.83 11.25
C ASP A 71 4.24 2.34 11.05
N LEU A 72 3.42 1.60 10.28
CA LEU A 72 2.02 1.95 10.01
C LEU A 72 1.07 1.43 11.09
N PHE A 73 1.33 0.25 11.65
CA PHE A 73 0.43 -0.44 12.59
C PHE A 73 0.93 -0.48 14.04
N LYS A 74 2.00 0.23 14.39
CA LYS A 74 2.59 0.28 15.75
C LYS A 74 1.67 0.77 16.88
N LYS A 75 0.40 1.05 16.59
CA LYS A 75 -0.59 1.67 17.47
C LYS A 75 -1.93 0.93 17.55
N TYR A 76 -2.05 -0.27 16.99
CA TYR A 76 -3.20 -1.15 17.20
C TYR A 76 -2.80 -2.35 18.06
#